data_AF-A0A1H3MJV2-F1
#
_entry.id   AF-A0A1H3MJV2-F1
#
_cell.length_a   1.000
_cell.length_b   1.000
_cell.length_c   1.000
_cell.angle_alpha   90.00
_cell.angle_beta   90.00
_cell.angle_gamma   90.00
#
_symmetry.space_group_name_H-M   'P 1'
#
loop_
_entity.id
_entity.type
_entity.pdbx_description
1 polymer ?
#
loop_
_entity_poly.entity_id
_entity_poly.type
_entity_poly.pdbx_seq_one_letter_code
_entity_poly.pdbx_strand_id
1 'polypeptide(L)'
;MTLTYSAPPISAAPKARLTLPYREEEVQYVNLKAEMRFGCLLSMPPGEGPFPTVVLVPDQGVYDREGAVDNHPLLFILGDYLTRRGIAVLRFDARGASVTGGQLTTVAETVTDVQAALSYLRTRPEVDLNRLGVIGHGLGGNAALLTAAQALPPAFVVALAKREQAMVDVIQQTPNPGQTRAIVASMLRQSNADMDSLAARAHLAHHPPLPRLPGL
;
A
#
# COMPACT_ATOMS: atom_id res chain seq x y z
N MET A 1 -46.50 2.29 51.11
CA MET A 1 -45.19 2.79 50.64
C MET A 1 -44.90 2.14 49.30
N THR A 2 -44.93 2.91 48.21
CA THR A 2 -44.70 2.37 46.87
C THR A 2 -43.31 2.83 46.45
N LEU A 3 -42.37 1.90 46.27
CA LEU A 3 -41.03 2.21 45.78
C LEU A 3 -41.07 2.26 44.26
N THR A 4 -40.79 3.43 43.69
CA THR A 4 -40.60 3.61 42.25
C THR A 4 -39.14 3.36 41.90
N TYR A 5 -38.90 2.39 41.03
CA TYR A 5 -37.60 2.13 40.44
C TYR A 5 -37.32 3.19 39.35
N SER A 6 -36.14 3.81 39.41
CA SER A 6 -35.61 4.66 38.34
C SER A 6 -34.29 4.04 37.86
N ALA A 7 -34.20 3.73 36.57
CA ALA A 7 -32.97 3.21 35.99
C ALA A 7 -31.87 4.29 36.00
N PRO A 8 -30.62 3.94 36.34
CA PRO A 8 -29.53 4.91 36.29
C PRO A 8 -29.32 5.40 34.84
N PRO A 9 -28.88 6.66 34.65
CA PRO A 9 -28.55 7.16 33.32
C PRO A 9 -27.45 6.28 32.72
N ILE A 10 -27.64 5.87 31.46
CA ILE A 10 -26.62 5.17 30.69
C ILE A 10 -25.50 6.18 30.46
N SER A 11 -24.49 6.15 31.33
CA SER A 11 -23.22 6.80 31.06
C SER A 11 -22.59 6.06 29.88
N ALA A 12 -22.39 6.76 28.76
CA ALA A 12 -21.60 6.24 27.66
C ALA A 12 -20.17 6.06 28.20
N ALA A 13 -19.85 4.86 28.67
CA ALA A 13 -18.48 4.48 28.96
C ALA A 13 -17.61 4.87 27.75
N PRO A 14 -16.43 5.48 27.96
CA PRO A 14 -15.53 5.76 26.84
C PRO A 14 -15.36 4.46 26.05
N LYS A 15 -15.68 4.50 24.74
CA LYS A 15 -15.47 3.36 23.85
C LYS A 15 -14.06 2.85 24.11
N ALA A 16 -13.93 1.63 24.62
CA ALA A 16 -12.65 1.02 24.90
C ALA A 16 -11.80 1.16 23.63
N ARG A 17 -10.80 2.05 23.65
CA ARG A 17 -9.78 2.08 22.60
C ARG A 17 -9.00 0.79 22.82
N LEU A 18 -9.17 -0.16 21.92
CA LEU A 18 -8.32 -1.35 21.88
C LEU A 18 -6.88 -0.85 21.82
N THR A 19 -6.09 -1.05 22.87
CA THR A 19 -4.67 -0.71 22.83
C THR A 19 -4.03 -1.53 21.72
N LEU A 20 -3.43 -0.86 20.74
CA LEU A 20 -2.72 -1.55 19.67
C LEU A 20 -1.56 -2.34 20.28
N PRO A 21 -1.32 -3.60 19.86
CA PRO A 21 -0.24 -4.43 20.42
C PRO A 21 1.15 -4.05 19.86
N TYR A 22 1.26 -2.87 19.25
CA TYR A 22 2.43 -2.36 18.56
C TYR A 22 2.52 -0.84 18.78
N ARG A 23 3.67 -0.25 18.47
CA ARG A 23 3.91 1.19 18.64
C ARG A 23 3.63 1.92 17.34
N GLU A 24 3.20 3.17 17.43
CA GLU A 24 3.09 4.07 16.28
C GLU A 24 3.88 5.35 16.57
N GLU A 25 4.62 5.83 15.57
CA GLU A 25 5.40 7.07 15.62
C GLU A 25 4.94 7.97 14.47
N GLU A 26 4.49 9.20 14.77
CA GLU A 26 4.30 10.21 13.74
C GLU A 26 5.67 10.68 13.25
N VAL A 27 5.91 10.53 11.96
CA VAL A 27 7.19 10.84 11.33
C VAL A 27 6.97 11.68 10.09
N GLN A 28 8.04 12.29 9.60
CA GLN A 28 8.02 13.06 8.37
C GLN A 28 9.28 12.79 7.58
N TYR A 29 9.15 12.73 6.26
CA TYR A 29 10.29 12.77 5.35
C TYR A 29 10.12 13.90 4.34
N VAL A 30 11.25 14.28 3.72
CA VAL A 30 11.28 15.30 2.67
C VAL A 30 11.61 14.62 1.35
N ASN A 31 10.75 14.79 0.35
CA ASN A 31 11.08 14.51 -1.03
C ASN A 31 11.76 15.75 -1.63
N LEU A 32 13.09 15.72 -1.73
CA LEU A 32 13.88 16.84 -2.24
C LEU A 32 13.58 17.16 -3.72
N LYS A 33 13.21 16.16 -4.53
CA LYS A 33 12.88 16.38 -5.95
C LYS A 33 11.59 17.16 -6.14
N ALA A 34 10.65 16.97 -5.22
CA ALA A 34 9.37 17.66 -5.23
C ALA A 34 9.35 18.89 -4.30
N GLU A 35 10.43 19.12 -3.55
CA GLU A 35 10.52 20.14 -2.49
C GLU A 35 9.36 20.06 -1.49
N MET A 36 8.95 18.83 -1.16
CA MET A 36 7.75 18.55 -0.38
C MET A 36 8.04 17.73 0.87
N ARG A 37 7.29 18.01 1.93
CA ARG A 37 7.29 17.26 3.17
C ARG A 37 6.05 16.38 3.24
N PHE A 38 6.25 15.14 3.64
CA PHE A 38 5.19 14.15 3.77
C PHE A 38 4.92 13.87 5.24
N GLY A 39 3.65 13.95 5.64
CA GLY A 39 3.19 13.45 6.93
C GLY A 39 3.06 11.93 6.88
N CYS A 40 3.57 11.23 7.90
CA CYS A 40 3.61 9.79 7.92
C CYS A 40 3.32 9.22 9.31
N LEU A 41 2.92 7.95 9.33
CA LEU A 41 2.80 7.15 10.53
C LEU A 41 3.58 5.86 10.33
N LEU A 42 4.57 5.63 11.21
CA LEU A 42 5.37 4.42 11.24
C LEU A 42 4.86 3.51 12.35
N SER A 43 4.20 2.41 11.97
CA SER A 43 3.74 1.37 12.90
C SER A 43 4.85 0.32 13.05
N MET A 44 5.26 0.02 14.28
CA MET A 44 6.40 -0.86 14.58
C MET A 44 5.98 -1.99 15.53
N PRO A 45 6.34 -3.25 15.22
CA PRO A 45 6.10 -4.38 16.11
C PRO A 45 6.73 -4.18 17.49
N PRO A 46 6.28 -4.92 18.53
CA PRO A 46 6.97 -4.93 19.81
C PRO A 46 8.39 -5.51 19.66
N GLY A 47 9.35 -4.90 20.35
CA GLY A 47 10.77 -5.27 20.30
C GLY A 47 11.65 -4.10 19.84
N GLU A 48 12.93 -4.38 19.62
CA GLU A 48 13.94 -3.39 19.20
C GLU A 48 14.27 -3.46 17.70
N GLY A 49 13.83 -4.52 17.00
CA GLY A 49 14.16 -4.76 15.59
C GLY A 49 15.51 -5.46 15.38
N PRO A 50 16.11 -5.37 14.18
CA PRO A 50 15.56 -4.73 12.98
C PRO A 50 14.39 -5.53 12.40
N PHE A 51 13.36 -4.83 11.94
CA PHE A 51 12.13 -5.42 11.43
C PHE A 51 12.12 -5.46 9.89
N PRO A 52 11.62 -6.54 9.26
CA PRO A 52 11.17 -6.43 7.87
C PRO A 52 10.16 -5.28 7.78
N THR A 53 10.26 -4.46 6.74
CA THR A 53 9.55 -3.17 6.69
C THR A 53 8.94 -2.96 5.32
N VAL A 54 7.73 -2.40 5.26
CA VAL A 54 7.10 -2.01 3.99
C VAL A 54 6.60 -0.58 4.00
N VAL A 55 6.68 0.08 2.84
CA VAL A 55 5.95 1.32 2.56
C VAL A 55 4.62 0.94 1.90
N LEU A 56 3.50 1.42 2.45
CA LEU A 56 2.19 1.30 1.79
C LEU A 56 1.90 2.53 0.94
N VAL A 57 1.56 2.32 -0.33
CA VAL A 57 1.32 3.38 -1.32
C VAL A 57 -0.15 3.38 -1.75
N PRO A 58 -0.90 4.48 -1.53
CA PRO A 58 -2.31 4.58 -1.92
C PRO A 58 -2.49 4.63 -3.44
N ASP A 59 -3.75 4.56 -3.87
CA ASP A 59 -4.12 4.87 -5.27
C ASP A 59 -3.98 6.37 -5.56
N GLN A 60 -4.20 6.77 -6.81
CA GLN A 60 -4.28 8.16 -7.23
C GLN A 60 -5.46 8.85 -6.56
N GLY A 61 -5.18 9.94 -5.86
CA GLY A 61 -6.19 10.75 -5.20
C GLY A 61 -5.60 11.48 -4.00
N VAL A 62 -6.47 12.21 -3.33
CA VAL A 62 -6.14 12.83 -2.05
C VAL A 62 -6.57 11.85 -0.96
N TYR A 63 -5.60 11.12 -0.44
CA TYR A 63 -5.79 10.14 0.62
C TYR A 63 -4.95 10.52 1.83
N ASP A 64 -5.56 10.46 3.01
CA ASP A 64 -4.79 10.40 4.24
C ASP A 64 -4.04 9.05 4.35
N ARG A 65 -3.18 8.93 5.36
CA ARG A 65 -2.41 7.71 5.64
C ARG A 65 -3.24 6.45 5.95
N GLU A 66 -4.56 6.56 6.09
CA GLU A 66 -5.46 5.41 6.23
C GLU A 66 -5.88 4.84 4.87
N GLY A 67 -5.81 5.66 3.81
CA GLY A 67 -6.02 5.26 2.43
C GLY A 67 -7.42 4.70 2.17
N ALA A 68 -8.44 5.39 2.67
CA ALA A 68 -9.82 4.92 2.59
C ALA A 68 -10.36 4.89 1.15
N VAL A 69 -10.78 3.72 0.68
CA VAL A 69 -11.48 3.52 -0.59
C VAL A 69 -12.93 3.18 -0.25
N ASP A 70 -13.90 3.97 -0.70
CA ASP A 70 -15.33 3.78 -0.39
C ASP A 70 -15.63 3.58 1.11
N ASN A 71 -15.05 4.43 1.96
CA ASN A 71 -15.08 4.35 3.44
C ASN A 71 -14.41 3.11 4.05
N HIS A 72 -13.71 2.30 3.25
CA HIS A 72 -12.92 1.17 3.72
C HIS A 72 -11.44 1.59 3.87
N PRO A 73 -10.88 1.69 5.09
CA PRO A 73 -9.51 2.15 5.32
C PRO A 73 -8.51 1.04 4.97
N LEU A 74 -8.32 0.81 3.68
CA LEU A 74 -7.56 -0.32 3.14
C LEU A 74 -6.13 -0.36 3.68
N LEU A 75 -5.42 0.78 3.67
CA LEU A 75 -4.04 0.84 4.10
C LEU A 75 -3.90 0.70 5.62
N PHE A 76 -4.88 1.19 6.39
CA PHE A 76 -4.95 0.93 7.83
C PHE A 76 -5.03 -0.56 8.13
N ILE A 77 -6.02 -1.24 7.53
CA ILE A 77 -6.30 -2.65 7.81
C ILE A 77 -5.11 -3.52 7.42
N LEU A 78 -4.50 -3.23 6.26
CA LEU A 78 -3.29 -3.92 5.84
C LEU A 78 -2.11 -3.62 6.77
N GLY A 79 -1.94 -2.37 7.18
CA GLY A 79 -0.90 -1.95 8.11
C GLY A 79 -1.00 -2.61 9.48
N ASP A 80 -2.20 -2.62 10.08
CA ASP A 80 -2.48 -3.31 11.35
C ASP A 80 -2.20 -4.82 11.23
N TYR A 81 -2.69 -5.45 10.15
CA TYR A 81 -2.50 -6.89 9.92
C TYR A 81 -1.02 -7.28 9.83
N LEU A 82 -0.21 -6.50 9.11
CA LEU A 82 1.22 -6.72 8.91
C LEU A 82 2.02 -6.42 10.19
N THR A 83 1.69 -5.32 10.89
CA THR A 83 2.41 -4.92 12.10
C THR A 83 2.23 -5.94 13.22
N ARG A 84 1.03 -6.51 13.36
CA ARG A 84 0.76 -7.64 14.28
C ARG A 84 1.56 -8.90 13.96
N ARG A 85 2.15 -9.00 12.77
CA ARG A 85 2.94 -10.15 12.29
C ARG A 85 4.44 -9.86 12.21
N GLY A 86 4.90 -8.79 12.86
CA GLY A 86 6.33 -8.50 12.97
C GLY A 86 6.90 -7.71 11.80
N ILE A 87 6.06 -7.06 10.99
CA ILE A 87 6.50 -6.21 9.87
C ILE A 87 6.25 -4.75 10.24
N ALA A 88 7.28 -3.89 10.22
CA ALA A 88 7.09 -2.46 10.37
C ALA A 88 6.44 -1.86 9.11
N VAL A 89 5.56 -0.88 9.29
CA VAL A 89 4.76 -0.33 8.19
C VAL A 89 4.82 1.18 8.22
N LEU A 90 5.32 1.78 7.13
CA LEU A 90 5.24 3.21 6.90
C LEU A 90 4.04 3.53 5.99
N ARG A 91 3.12 4.35 6.48
CA ARG A 91 2.01 4.93 5.72
C ARG A 91 2.20 6.43 5.63
N PHE A 92 1.90 7.03 4.50
CA PHE A 92 2.07 8.47 4.30
C PHE A 92 0.82 9.11 3.71
N ASP A 93 0.61 10.39 4.04
CA ASP A 93 -0.44 11.21 3.45
C ASP A 93 -0.07 11.52 2.00
N ALA A 94 -0.97 11.20 1.06
CA ALA A 94 -0.76 11.48 -0.36
C ALA A 94 -0.67 13.00 -0.62
N ARG A 95 -0.17 13.39 -1.80
CA ARG A 95 -0.11 14.80 -2.19
C ARG A 95 -1.51 15.44 -2.10
N GLY A 96 -1.58 16.60 -1.47
CA GLY A 96 -2.82 17.34 -1.23
C GLY A 96 -3.59 16.92 0.03
N ALA A 97 -3.11 15.92 0.79
CA ALA A 97 -3.74 15.46 2.03
C ALA A 97 -2.99 15.96 3.27
N SER A 98 -3.74 16.30 4.33
CA SER A 98 -3.21 16.68 5.64
C SER A 98 -2.15 17.79 5.53
N VAL A 99 -0.91 17.52 5.94
CA VAL A 99 0.23 18.46 5.86
C VAL A 99 1.02 18.32 4.56
N THR A 100 0.74 17.30 3.75
CA THR A 100 1.38 17.07 2.46
C THR A 100 0.72 17.97 1.42
N GLY A 101 1.44 19.01 0.98
CA GLY A 101 0.96 19.93 -0.06
C GLY A 101 0.89 19.30 -1.45
N GLY A 102 0.75 20.15 -2.48
CA GLY A 102 0.82 19.77 -3.88
C GLY A 102 -0.37 18.98 -4.40
N GLN A 103 -0.30 18.61 -5.68
CA GLN A 103 -1.30 17.78 -6.37
C GLN A 103 -0.56 16.68 -7.12
N LEU A 104 -1.07 15.45 -7.07
CA LEU A 104 -0.50 14.37 -7.87
C LEU A 104 -0.97 14.49 -9.32
N THR A 105 -0.02 14.51 -10.24
CA THR A 105 -0.26 14.62 -11.68
C THR A 105 0.22 13.39 -12.45
N THR A 106 1.28 12.71 -11.99
CA THR A 106 1.85 11.54 -12.68
C THR A 106 2.28 10.42 -11.74
N VAL A 107 2.37 9.20 -12.28
CA VAL A 107 2.94 8.04 -11.56
C VAL A 107 4.42 8.29 -11.19
N ALA A 108 5.15 9.00 -12.06
CA ALA A 108 6.58 9.29 -11.86
C ALA A 108 6.81 10.12 -10.59
N GLU A 109 5.90 11.05 -10.28
CA GLU A 109 5.92 11.78 -9.01
C GLU A 109 5.78 10.84 -7.81
N THR A 110 4.83 9.90 -7.86
CA THR A 110 4.66 8.88 -6.80
C THR A 110 5.92 8.04 -6.65
N VAL A 111 6.61 7.68 -7.74
CA VAL A 111 7.90 6.96 -7.66
C VAL A 111 8.94 7.78 -6.89
N THR A 112 9.02 9.10 -7.10
CA THR A 112 9.94 9.95 -6.33
C THR A 112 9.55 10.05 -4.85
N ASP A 113 8.24 10.09 -4.55
CA ASP A 113 7.73 10.13 -3.17
C ASP A 113 8.09 8.83 -2.44
N VAL A 114 7.91 7.68 -3.10
CA VAL A 114 8.28 6.36 -2.55
C VAL A 114 9.80 6.24 -2.36
N GLN A 115 10.61 6.75 -3.29
CA GLN A 115 12.07 6.76 -3.14
C GLN A 115 12.53 7.61 -1.95
N ALA A 116 11.85 8.74 -1.68
CA ALA A 116 12.11 9.54 -0.48
C ALA A 116 11.70 8.79 0.80
N ALA A 117 10.55 8.11 0.81
CA ALA A 117 10.11 7.26 1.91
C ALA A 117 11.12 6.13 2.22
N LEU A 118 11.59 5.42 1.19
CA LEU A 118 12.62 4.39 1.32
C LEU A 118 13.93 4.96 1.84
N SER A 119 14.33 6.13 1.37
CA SER A 119 15.55 6.81 1.84
C SER A 119 15.45 7.19 3.32
N TYR A 120 14.29 7.66 3.77
CA TYR A 120 14.01 7.90 5.19
C TYR A 120 14.11 6.60 6.00
N LEU A 121 13.48 5.51 5.56
CA LEU A 121 13.52 4.25 6.29
C LEU A 121 14.94 3.66 6.37
N ARG A 122 15.81 3.93 5.40
CA ARG A 122 17.22 3.51 5.44
C ARG A 122 18.04 4.18 6.54
N THR A 123 17.57 5.29 7.12
CA THR A 123 18.25 5.95 8.24
C THR A 123 17.81 5.40 9.60
N ARG A 124 16.80 4.52 9.64
CA ARG A 124 16.21 3.99 10.86
C ARG A 124 16.92 2.71 11.30
N PRO A 125 17.50 2.65 12.51
CA PRO A 125 18.18 1.44 13.00
C PRO A 125 17.22 0.26 13.21
N GLU A 126 15.92 0.54 13.37
CA GLU A 126 14.89 -0.48 13.57
C GLU A 126 14.47 -1.17 12.27
N VAL A 127 14.98 -0.75 11.10
CA VAL A 127 14.61 -1.28 9.78
C VAL A 127 15.64 -2.28 9.26
N ASP A 128 15.18 -3.48 8.89
CA ASP A 128 16.02 -4.44 8.17
C ASP A 128 16.08 -4.07 6.69
N LEU A 129 17.22 -3.51 6.28
CA LEU A 129 17.44 -3.04 4.91
C LEU A 129 17.36 -4.15 3.85
N ASN A 130 17.66 -5.41 4.22
CA ASN A 130 17.55 -6.55 3.31
C ASN A 130 16.11 -7.01 3.12
N ARG A 131 15.19 -6.53 3.96
CA ARG A 131 13.76 -6.86 3.95
C ARG A 131 12.89 -5.59 3.93
N LEU A 132 13.38 -4.54 3.25
CA LEU A 132 12.66 -3.30 3.02
C LEU A 132 11.92 -3.35 1.67
N GLY A 133 10.60 -3.36 1.69
CA GLY A 133 9.75 -3.51 0.51
C GLY A 133 8.76 -2.37 0.29
N VAL A 134 8.03 -2.45 -0.83
CA VAL A 134 6.92 -1.52 -1.16
C VAL A 134 5.68 -2.32 -1.53
N ILE A 135 4.53 -1.97 -0.96
CA ILE A 135 3.22 -2.50 -1.36
C ILE A 135 2.37 -1.34 -1.85
N GLY A 136 1.89 -1.42 -3.08
CA GLY A 136 1.10 -0.35 -3.69
C GLY A 136 -0.26 -0.82 -4.19
N HIS A 137 -1.29 0.01 -4.03
CA HIS A 137 -2.64 -0.23 -4.56
C HIS A 137 -2.95 0.68 -5.75
N GLY A 138 -3.59 0.16 -6.81
CA GLY A 138 -3.99 0.99 -7.96
C GLY A 138 -2.80 1.61 -8.70
N LEU A 139 -2.76 2.95 -8.77
CA LEU A 139 -1.62 3.72 -9.25
C LEU A 139 -0.39 3.56 -8.34
N GLY A 140 -0.58 3.35 -7.04
CA GLY A 140 0.50 2.97 -6.12
C GLY A 140 1.15 1.64 -6.51
N GLY A 141 0.38 0.70 -7.07
CA GLY A 141 0.91 -0.56 -7.61
C GLY A 141 1.84 -0.36 -8.81
N ASN A 142 1.48 0.58 -9.71
CA ASN A 142 2.37 1.02 -10.79
C ASN A 142 3.65 1.65 -10.24
N ALA A 143 3.51 2.54 -9.25
CA ALA A 143 4.65 3.19 -8.62
C ALA A 143 5.57 2.19 -7.93
N ALA A 144 5.05 1.17 -7.25
CA ALA A 144 5.85 0.11 -6.64
C ALA A 144 6.71 -0.62 -7.70
N LEU A 145 6.10 -1.08 -8.80
CA LEU A 145 6.83 -1.74 -9.88
C LEU A 145 7.90 -0.84 -10.51
N LEU A 146 7.59 0.43 -10.78
CA LEU A 146 8.55 1.39 -11.34
C LEU A 146 9.67 1.74 -10.34
N THR A 147 9.38 1.71 -9.04
CA THR A 147 10.35 1.94 -7.97
C THR A 147 11.40 0.82 -7.94
N ALA A 148 11.02 -0.43 -8.24
CA ALA A 148 11.96 -1.56 -8.33
C ALA A 148 13.01 -1.39 -9.45
N ALA A 149 12.75 -0.54 -10.44
CA ALA A 149 13.67 -0.22 -11.53
C ALA A 149 14.55 1.01 -11.25
N GLN A 150 14.41 1.67 -10.10
CA GLN A 150 15.21 2.83 -9.74
C GLN A 150 16.55 2.44 -9.10
N ALA A 151 17.46 3.41 -9.00
CA ALA A 151 18.66 3.26 -8.18
C ALA A 151 18.28 3.03 -6.71
N LEU A 152 19.04 2.17 -6.01
CA LEU A 152 18.72 1.71 -4.66
C LEU A 152 17.27 1.21 -4.57
N PRO A 153 16.92 0.12 -5.29
CA PRO A 153 15.56 -0.41 -5.25
C PRO A 153 15.22 -0.99 -3.87
N PRO A 154 13.92 -1.15 -3.55
CA PRO A 154 13.50 -1.99 -2.44
C PRO A 154 13.90 -3.46 -2.67
N ALA A 155 13.98 -4.24 -1.59
CA ALA A 155 14.26 -5.68 -1.66
C ALA A 155 13.16 -6.47 -2.37
N PHE A 156 11.92 -6.00 -2.31
CA PHE A 156 10.78 -6.59 -3.02
C PHE A 156 9.66 -5.56 -3.23
N VAL A 157 8.74 -5.87 -4.14
CA VAL A 157 7.54 -5.07 -4.39
C VAL A 157 6.30 -5.95 -4.53
N VAL A 158 5.16 -5.43 -4.08
CA VAL A 158 3.84 -6.06 -4.25
C VAL A 158 2.89 -5.04 -4.87
N ALA A 159 2.27 -5.39 -5.99
CA ALA A 159 1.26 -4.56 -6.66
C ALA A 159 -0.14 -5.16 -6.44
N LEU A 160 -1.00 -4.43 -5.74
CA LEU A 160 -2.39 -4.79 -5.48
C LEU A 160 -3.29 -4.02 -6.46
N ALA A 161 -4.12 -4.73 -7.23
CA ALA A 161 -5.05 -4.12 -8.19
C ALA A 161 -4.38 -3.05 -9.07
N LYS A 162 -3.22 -3.37 -9.66
CA LYS A 162 -2.43 -2.46 -10.50
C LYS A 162 -3.33 -1.79 -11.55
N ARG A 163 -3.27 -0.46 -11.65
CA ARG A 163 -4.06 0.31 -12.62
C ARG A 163 -3.49 0.14 -14.04
N GLU A 164 -4.29 -0.35 -14.97
CA GLU A 164 -3.95 -0.45 -16.39
C GLU A 164 -3.97 0.93 -17.05
N GLN A 165 -2.86 1.67 -16.96
CA GLN A 165 -2.80 3.06 -17.40
C GLN A 165 -3.19 3.24 -18.88
N ALA A 166 -2.76 2.33 -19.75
CA ALA A 166 -3.12 2.36 -21.16
C ALA A 166 -4.65 2.29 -21.39
N MET A 167 -5.36 1.51 -20.56
CA MET A 167 -6.82 1.45 -20.63
C MET A 167 -7.48 2.74 -20.12
N VAL A 168 -6.91 3.34 -19.06
CA VAL A 168 -7.35 4.64 -18.57
C VAL A 168 -7.17 5.71 -19.64
N ASP A 169 -6.03 5.72 -20.33
CA ASP A 169 -5.74 6.68 -21.38
C ASP A 169 -6.72 6.52 -22.56
N VAL A 170 -7.05 5.28 -22.96
CA VAL A 170 -8.09 5.01 -23.96
C VAL A 170 -9.44 5.59 -23.53
N ILE A 171 -9.84 5.40 -22.26
CA ILE A 171 -11.09 5.95 -21.73
C ILE A 171 -11.11 7.48 -21.80
N GLN A 172 -9.99 8.13 -21.48
CA GLN A 172 -9.89 9.58 -21.48
C GLN A 172 -9.79 10.18 -22.88
N GLN A 173 -9.14 9.48 -23.82
CA GLN A 173 -8.83 10.00 -25.15
C GLN A 173 -9.84 9.60 -26.22
N THR A 174 -10.72 8.62 -25.95
CA THR A 174 -11.70 8.13 -26.93
C THR A 174 -13.10 8.69 -26.60
N PRO A 175 -13.63 9.65 -27.38
CA PRO A 175 -14.91 10.31 -27.07
C PRO A 175 -16.13 9.40 -27.27
N ASN A 176 -16.01 8.33 -28.07
CA ASN A 176 -17.11 7.45 -28.42
C ASN A 176 -17.24 6.28 -27.43
N PRO A 177 -18.30 6.21 -26.62
CA PRO A 177 -18.45 5.17 -25.58
C PRO A 177 -18.48 3.73 -26.12
N GLY A 178 -19.00 3.53 -27.34
CA GLY A 178 -19.05 2.20 -27.98
C GLY A 178 -17.66 1.71 -28.38
N GLN A 179 -16.84 2.60 -28.95
CA GLN A 179 -15.46 2.29 -29.31
C GLN A 179 -14.59 2.10 -28.06
N THR A 180 -14.74 2.99 -27.06
CA THR A 180 -14.05 2.86 -25.77
C THR A 180 -14.33 1.50 -25.12
N ARG A 181 -15.61 1.08 -25.04
CA ARG A 181 -16.00 -0.23 -24.49
C ARG A 181 -15.35 -1.40 -25.24
N ALA A 182 -15.32 -1.35 -26.58
CA ALA A 182 -14.73 -2.42 -27.37
C ALA A 182 -13.21 -2.55 -27.15
N ILE A 183 -12.48 -1.42 -27.14
CA ILE A 183 -11.03 -1.39 -26.91
C ILE A 183 -10.70 -1.85 -25.49
N VAL A 184 -11.39 -1.29 -24.48
CA VAL A 184 -11.22 -1.66 -23.06
C VAL A 184 -11.52 -3.15 -22.84
N ALA A 185 -12.59 -3.69 -23.44
CA ALA A 185 -12.91 -5.12 -23.32
C ALA A 185 -11.84 -6.01 -23.96
N SER A 186 -11.21 -5.57 -25.05
CA SER A 186 -10.08 -6.29 -25.65
C SER A 186 -8.85 -6.28 -24.74
N MET A 187 -8.51 -5.11 -24.19
CA MET A 187 -7.38 -4.96 -23.27
C MET A 187 -7.55 -5.77 -21.99
N LEU A 188 -8.77 -5.81 -21.41
CA LEU A 188 -9.08 -6.65 -20.24
C LEU A 188 -8.85 -8.13 -20.50
N ARG A 189 -9.31 -8.64 -21.66
CA ARG A 189 -9.11 -10.05 -22.02
C ARG A 189 -7.63 -10.41 -22.14
N GLN A 190 -6.85 -9.51 -22.71
CA GLN A 190 -5.42 -9.71 -22.90
C GLN A 190 -4.65 -9.66 -21.57
N SER A 191 -4.92 -8.66 -20.74
CA SER A 191 -4.29 -8.53 -19.42
C SER A 191 -4.59 -9.73 -18.50
N ASN A 192 -5.84 -10.22 -18.48
CA ASN A 192 -6.19 -11.41 -17.70
C ASN A 192 -5.47 -12.68 -18.20
N ALA A 193 -5.35 -12.87 -19.52
CA ALA A 193 -4.63 -14.02 -20.08
C ALA A 193 -3.13 -13.99 -19.72
N ASP A 194 -2.51 -12.81 -19.74
CA ASP A 194 -1.13 -12.64 -19.33
C ASP A 194 -0.95 -12.91 -17.83
N MET A 195 -1.87 -12.43 -16.99
CA MET A 195 -1.88 -12.70 -15.55
C MET A 195 -1.99 -14.19 -15.23
N ASP A 196 -2.87 -14.92 -15.91
CA ASP A 196 -3.01 -16.37 -15.73
C ASP A 196 -1.70 -17.09 -16.11
N SER A 197 -1.05 -16.66 -17.19
CA SER A 197 0.23 -17.22 -17.61
C SER A 197 1.35 -16.92 -16.60
N LEU A 198 1.36 -15.72 -16.00
CA LEU A 198 2.34 -15.30 -15.02
C LEU A 198 2.16 -16.04 -13.69
N ALA A 199 0.90 -16.19 -13.25
CA ALA A 199 0.54 -16.94 -12.05
C ALA A 199 0.92 -18.42 -12.21
N ALA A 200 0.67 -19.02 -13.36
CA ALA A 200 1.08 -20.39 -13.66
C ALA A 200 2.61 -20.55 -13.62
N ARG A 201 3.37 -19.60 -14.17
CA ARG A 201 4.84 -19.61 -14.11
C ARG A 201 5.38 -19.42 -12.70
N ALA A 202 4.78 -18.53 -11.91
CA ALA A 202 5.17 -18.31 -10.51
C ALA A 202 4.90 -19.57 -9.64
N HIS A 203 3.78 -20.26 -9.88
CA HIS A 203 3.46 -21.52 -9.22
C HIS A 203 4.49 -22.62 -9.56
N LEU A 204 4.87 -22.74 -10.83
CA LEU A 204 5.90 -23.69 -11.28
C LEU A 204 7.30 -23.37 -10.74
N ALA A 205 7.63 -22.09 -10.50
CA ALA A 205 8.92 -21.69 -9.96
C ALA A 205 9.05 -21.97 -8.44
N HIS A 206 7.94 -22.05 -7.70
CA HIS A 206 7.94 -22.28 -6.25
C HIS A 206 7.71 -23.74 -5.83
N HIS A 207 7.39 -24.64 -6.78
CA HIS A 207 7.35 -26.08 -6.54
C HIS A 207 8.49 -26.78 -7.28
N PRO A 208 9.53 -27.30 -6.59
CA PRO A 208 10.54 -28.11 -7.25
C PRO A 208 9.88 -29.36 -7.86
N PRO A 209 10.37 -29.87 -9.01
CA PRO A 209 9.81 -31.05 -9.63
C PRO A 209 9.82 -32.21 -8.63
N LEU A 210 8.67 -32.88 -8.48
CA LEU A 210 8.54 -34.07 -7.64
C LEU A 210 9.65 -35.05 -7.99
N PRO A 211 10.34 -35.66 -6.99
CA PRO A 211 11.38 -36.62 -7.26
C PRO A 211 10.79 -37.74 -8.12
N ARG A 212 11.43 -37.99 -9.28
CA ARG A 212 11.07 -39.13 -10.13
C ARG A 212 11.21 -40.38 -9.27
N LEU A 213 10.09 -41.06 -9.00
CA LEU A 213 10.13 -42.38 -8.38
C LEU A 213 10.96 -43.29 -9.32
N PRO A 214 11.97 -44.00 -8.81
CA PRO A 214 12.71 -44.98 -9.60
C PRO A 214 11.75 -46.06 -10.10
N GLY A 215 12.02 -46.55 -11.32
CA GLY A 215 11.11 -47.34 -12.14
C GLY A 215 10.33 -48.47 -11.44
N LEU A 216 9.09 -48.61 -11.90
CA LEU A 216 8.35 -49.87 -11.98
C LEU A 216 8.29 -50.29 -13.44
#